data_AF-A0AAJ2AVL1-F1
#
_entry.id   AF-A0AAJ2AVL1-F1
#
_cell.length_a   1.000
_cell.length_b   1.000
_cell.length_c   1.000
_cell.angle_alpha   90.00
_cell.angle_beta   90.00
_cell.angle_gamma   90.00
#
_symmetry.space_group_name_H-M   'P 1'
#
loop_
_entity.id
_entity.type
_entity.pdbx_description
1 polymer ?
#
loop_
_entity_poly.entity_id
_entity_poly.type
_entity_poly.pdbx_seq_one_letter_code
_entity_poly.pdbx_strand_id
1 'polypeptide(L)'
;QIVAVPGSGAQVLQAQNGVAQVNIAKPSGAGVSLNHYSQFDVQRQGAILNNSPAITQTQQAGWINGNANLAPGGSARVIVNQVMSPSPSAIRGYVEVAGPRAEVVVANPNGLIVDGGGFINTSRAILTTGTPNFGPNGSLTGFTVSGGNLVVQGAGLNAANIDQVDLLARA
;
A
#
# COMPACT_ATOMS: atom_id res chain seq x y z
N GLN A 1 -7.48 -1.67 -11.07
CA GLN A 1 -8.41 -1.00 -10.13
C GLN A 1 -7.98 -1.35 -8.71
N ILE A 2 -8.38 -0.57 -7.71
CA ILE A 2 -8.21 -0.93 -6.29
C ILE A 2 -9.60 -1.24 -5.72
N VAL A 3 -9.76 -2.40 -5.10
CA VAL A 3 -11.01 -2.88 -4.53
C VAL A 3 -10.72 -3.52 -3.17
N ALA A 4 -11.16 -2.87 -2.09
CA ALA A 4 -11.03 -3.40 -0.75
C ALA A 4 -11.99 -4.58 -0.53
N VAL A 5 -11.56 -5.57 0.27
CA VAL A 5 -12.44 -6.64 0.74
C VAL A 5 -13.46 -6.01 1.70
N PRO A 6 -14.78 -6.28 1.55
CA PRO A 6 -15.79 -5.82 2.48
C PRO A 6 -15.46 -6.20 3.93
N GLY A 7 -15.60 -5.26 4.86
CA GLY A 7 -15.30 -5.50 6.28
C GLY A 7 -13.82 -5.50 6.66
N SER A 8 -12.88 -5.29 5.72
CA SER A 8 -11.44 -5.20 6.03
C SER A 8 -11.02 -3.92 6.76
N GLY A 9 -11.94 -2.96 6.95
CA GLY A 9 -11.67 -1.65 7.55
C GLY A 9 -11.09 -0.62 6.57
N ALA A 10 -10.44 -1.05 5.49
CA ALA A 10 -10.00 -0.16 4.42
C ALA A 10 -11.20 0.32 3.58
N GLN A 11 -11.19 1.58 3.17
CA GLN A 11 -12.21 2.15 2.29
C GLN A 11 -11.54 2.76 1.06
N VAL A 12 -12.01 2.38 -0.14
CA VAL A 12 -11.52 2.94 -1.40
C VAL A 12 -12.49 4.00 -1.87
N LEU A 13 -11.96 5.20 -2.09
CA LEU A 13 -12.63 6.40 -2.57
C LEU A 13 -11.92 6.87 -3.85
N GLN A 14 -12.53 7.85 -4.52
CA GLN A 14 -11.87 8.60 -5.58
C GLN A 14 -11.61 10.02 -5.08
N ALA A 15 -10.38 10.50 -5.24
CA ALA A 15 -10.08 11.90 -5.04
C ALA A 15 -10.73 12.75 -6.15
N GLN A 16 -10.77 14.07 -5.97
CA GLN A 16 -11.45 14.98 -6.91
C GLN A 16 -10.92 14.87 -8.36
N ASN A 17 -9.64 14.53 -8.53
CA ASN A 17 -9.02 14.34 -9.83
C ASN A 17 -9.05 12.89 -10.36
N GLY A 18 -9.79 12.00 -9.69
CA GLY A 18 -9.96 10.60 -10.10
C GLY A 18 -8.82 9.65 -9.73
N VAL A 19 -7.85 10.10 -8.91
CA VAL A 19 -6.85 9.21 -8.30
C VAL A 19 -7.52 8.37 -7.20
N ALA A 20 -7.22 7.07 -7.18
CA ALA A 20 -7.74 6.18 -6.14
C ALA A 20 -7.16 6.58 -4.78
N GLN A 21 -8.04 6.83 -3.81
CA GLN A 21 -7.68 7.12 -2.42
C GLN A 21 -8.13 5.96 -1.54
N VAL A 22 -7.20 5.36 -0.80
CA VAL A 22 -7.49 4.37 0.22
C VAL A 22 -7.43 5.06 1.59
N ASN A 23 -8.58 5.19 2.23
CA ASN A 23 -8.61 5.40 3.68
C ASN A 23 -8.23 4.09 4.35
N ILE A 24 -6.98 3.99 4.80
CA ILE A 24 -6.42 2.77 5.39
C ILE A 24 -7.17 2.37 6.66
N ALA A 25 -7.16 1.09 6.99
CA ALA A 25 -7.73 0.56 8.22
C ALA A 25 -7.01 1.10 9.46
N LYS A 26 -7.71 1.11 10.59
CA LYS A 26 -7.14 1.46 11.90
C LYS A 26 -5.90 0.59 12.19
N PRO A 27 -4.75 1.18 12.55
CA PRO A 27 -3.56 0.41 12.88
C PRO A 27 -3.73 -0.44 14.15
N SER A 28 -2.97 -1.55 14.22
CA SER A 28 -2.79 -2.35 15.43
C SER A 28 -2.04 -1.58 16.52
N GLY A 29 -1.94 -2.13 17.73
CA GLY A 29 -1.12 -1.56 18.81
C GLY A 29 0.37 -1.46 18.44
N ALA A 30 0.84 -2.29 17.48
CA ALA A 30 2.18 -2.20 16.92
C ALA A 30 2.32 -1.10 15.85
N GLY A 31 1.23 -0.42 15.47
CA GLY A 31 1.24 0.63 14.44
C GLY A 31 1.16 0.09 13.01
N VAL A 32 0.67 -1.14 12.82
CA VAL A 32 0.50 -1.75 11.50
C VAL A 32 -0.95 -1.64 11.05
N SER A 33 -1.19 -0.98 9.91
CA SER A 33 -2.48 -0.98 9.23
C SER A 33 -2.51 -2.12 8.22
N LEU A 34 -3.35 -3.13 8.43
CA LEU A 34 -3.56 -4.24 7.51
C LEU A 34 -4.79 -3.98 6.65
N ASN A 35 -4.58 -3.93 5.33
CA ASN A 35 -5.62 -3.62 4.35
C ASN A 35 -5.73 -4.80 3.39
N HIS A 36 -6.92 -5.42 3.33
CA HIS A 36 -7.18 -6.54 2.44
C HIS A 36 -7.91 -6.10 1.18
N TYR A 37 -7.47 -6.61 0.04
CA TYR A 37 -8.02 -6.27 -1.27
C TYR A 37 -8.41 -7.52 -2.06
N SER A 38 -9.49 -7.43 -2.82
CA SER A 38 -9.75 -8.37 -3.91
C SER A 38 -8.96 -7.99 -5.17
N GLN A 39 -8.57 -6.72 -5.29
CA GLN A 39 -7.72 -6.23 -6.37
C GLN A 39 -6.93 -5.01 -5.90
N PHE A 40 -5.64 -4.96 -6.19
CA PHE A 40 -4.78 -3.80 -5.90
C PHE A 40 -3.90 -3.55 -7.13
N ASP A 41 -4.46 -2.91 -8.16
CA ASP A 41 -3.68 -2.41 -9.29
C ASP A 41 -3.60 -0.89 -9.28
N VAL A 42 -2.38 -0.39 -9.16
CA VAL A 42 -2.06 1.03 -9.23
C VAL A 42 -1.93 1.40 -10.70
N GLN A 43 -2.81 2.27 -11.17
CA GLN A 43 -2.78 2.78 -12.53
C GLN A 43 -1.72 3.88 -12.67
N ARG A 44 -1.49 4.40 -13.89
CA ARG A 44 -0.46 5.42 -14.13
C ARG A 44 -0.69 6.72 -13.37
N GLN A 45 -1.94 7.10 -13.15
CA GLN A 45 -2.30 8.25 -12.30
C GLN A 45 -1.97 8.04 -10.82
N GLY A 46 -1.62 6.81 -10.43
CA GLY A 46 -1.21 6.42 -9.09
C GLY A 46 -2.36 6.12 -8.12
N ALA A 47 -2.01 6.04 -6.84
CA ALA A 47 -2.89 5.78 -5.73
C ALA A 47 -2.38 6.48 -4.46
N ILE A 48 -3.31 6.85 -3.58
CA ILE A 48 -3.03 7.51 -2.30
C ILE A 48 -3.46 6.59 -1.16
N LEU A 49 -2.57 6.35 -0.20
CA LEU A 49 -2.84 5.72 1.08
C LEU A 49 -3.01 6.83 2.12
N ASN A 50 -4.25 7.13 2.51
CA ASN A 50 -4.57 8.20 3.43
C ASN A 50 -4.27 7.80 4.88
N ASN A 51 -3.09 8.19 5.37
CA ASN A 51 -2.58 7.94 6.72
C ASN A 51 -2.81 9.13 7.68
N SER A 52 -3.60 10.13 7.27
CA SER A 52 -3.85 11.34 8.06
C SER A 52 -5.24 11.31 8.71
N PRO A 53 -5.38 11.58 10.02
CA PRO A 53 -6.71 11.80 10.64
C PRO A 53 -7.30 13.18 10.30
N ALA A 54 -6.52 14.10 9.72
CA ALA A 54 -6.91 15.46 9.40
C ALA A 54 -6.78 15.75 7.88
N ILE A 55 -7.37 16.85 7.43
CA ILE A 55 -7.18 17.36 6.07
C ILE A 55 -5.67 17.47 5.78
N THR A 56 -5.24 16.94 4.64
CA THR A 56 -3.81 16.88 4.30
C THR A 56 -3.61 17.13 2.81
N GLN A 57 -2.48 17.73 2.46
CA GLN A 57 -2.10 17.98 1.08
C GLN A 57 -1.30 16.79 0.55
N THR A 58 -1.66 16.34 -0.64
CA THR A 58 -1.00 15.29 -1.40
C THR A 58 -0.38 15.85 -2.67
N GLN A 59 0.67 15.21 -3.16
CA GLN A 59 1.32 15.53 -4.42
C GLN A 59 0.44 15.12 -5.60
N GLN A 60 -0.27 13.98 -5.49
CA GLN A 60 -1.05 13.44 -6.61
C GLN A 60 -2.46 14.03 -6.74
N ALA A 61 -3.09 14.51 -5.67
CA ALA A 61 -4.49 14.96 -5.71
C ALA A 61 -4.78 16.29 -5.00
N GLY A 62 -3.75 17.01 -4.53
CA GLY A 62 -3.94 18.21 -3.74
C GLY A 62 -4.55 17.89 -2.37
N TRP A 63 -5.47 18.73 -1.89
CA TRP A 63 -6.07 18.56 -0.57
C TRP A 63 -7.10 17.43 -0.55
N ILE A 64 -6.93 16.50 0.39
CA ILE A 64 -7.89 15.43 0.69
C ILE A 64 -8.39 15.54 2.13
N ASN A 65 -9.61 15.04 2.37
CA ASN A 65 -10.15 14.92 3.73
C ASN A 65 -9.37 13.91 4.57
N GLY A 66 -9.44 14.07 5.89
CA GLY A 66 -8.87 13.11 6.83
C GLY A 66 -9.52 11.72 6.71
N ASN A 67 -8.75 10.69 7.04
CA ASN A 67 -9.19 9.32 7.16
C ASN A 67 -9.93 9.13 8.49
N ALA A 68 -11.26 8.95 8.41
CA ALA A 68 -12.12 8.74 9.57
C ALA A 68 -11.84 7.44 10.36
N ASN A 69 -11.05 6.51 9.81
CA ASN A 69 -10.62 5.32 10.54
C ASN A 69 -9.55 5.63 11.60
N LEU A 70 -8.92 6.80 11.54
CA LEU A 70 -7.77 7.18 12.36
C LEU A 70 -8.18 8.19 13.43
N ALA A 71 -7.81 7.89 14.68
CA ALA A 71 -7.85 8.87 15.77
C ALA A 71 -6.66 9.84 15.67
N PRO A 72 -6.72 11.02 16.31
CA PRO A 72 -5.55 11.89 16.45
C PRO A 72 -4.35 11.12 17.03
N GLY A 73 -3.19 11.22 16.36
CA GLY A 73 -1.98 10.45 16.72
C GLY A 73 -2.02 8.96 16.36
N GLY A 74 -3.10 8.47 15.74
CA GLY A 74 -3.33 7.07 15.39
C GLY A 74 -2.88 6.66 13.99
N SER A 75 -1.94 7.38 13.37
CA SER A 75 -1.40 7.05 12.05
C SER A 75 -0.56 5.76 12.08
N ALA A 76 -0.58 5.03 10.97
CA ALA A 76 0.22 3.83 10.77
C ALA A 76 1.71 4.15 10.64
N ARG A 77 2.54 3.27 11.21
CA ARG A 77 3.99 3.19 10.92
C ARG A 77 4.26 2.28 9.73
N VAL A 78 3.46 1.23 9.57
CA VAL A 78 3.53 0.27 8.46
C VAL A 78 2.14 0.11 7.86
N ILE A 79 2.02 0.28 6.54
CA ILE A 79 0.77 0.09 5.79
C ILE A 79 0.93 -1.16 4.93
N VAL A 80 0.25 -2.23 5.31
CA VAL A 80 0.24 -3.49 4.57
C VAL A 80 -0.96 -3.52 3.64
N ASN A 81 -0.68 -3.67 2.35
CA ASN A 81 -1.68 -3.87 1.30
C ASN A 81 -1.60 -5.30 0.79
N GLN A 82 -2.54 -6.14 1.21
CA GLN A 82 -2.53 -7.57 0.90
C GLN A 82 -3.69 -7.94 -0.02
N VAL A 83 -3.38 -8.53 -1.17
CA VAL A 83 -4.39 -9.08 -2.08
C VAL A 83 -4.74 -10.50 -1.66
N MET A 84 -6.04 -10.76 -1.57
CA MET A 84 -6.62 -12.04 -1.12
C MET A 84 -7.24 -12.86 -2.26
N SER A 85 -7.43 -12.26 -3.44
CA SER A 85 -7.92 -12.96 -4.63
C SER A 85 -6.77 -13.73 -5.32
N PRO A 86 -7.07 -14.64 -6.26
CA PRO A 86 -6.04 -15.35 -7.03
C PRO A 86 -5.44 -14.52 -8.18
N SER A 87 -5.75 -13.22 -8.28
CA SER A 87 -5.26 -12.36 -9.37
C SER A 87 -3.95 -11.67 -9.00
N PRO A 88 -2.97 -11.56 -9.93
CA PRO A 88 -1.77 -10.77 -9.70
C PRO A 88 -2.09 -9.27 -9.64
N SER A 89 -1.14 -8.47 -9.16
CA SER A 89 -1.25 -7.02 -9.08
C SER A 89 -0.32 -6.33 -10.07
N ALA A 90 -0.81 -5.28 -10.72
CA ALA A 90 0.00 -4.41 -11.58
C ALA A 90 0.20 -3.02 -10.94
N ILE A 91 1.46 -2.62 -10.78
CA ILE A 91 1.87 -1.34 -10.20
C ILE A 91 2.49 -0.48 -11.30
N ARG A 92 1.68 0.41 -11.88
CA ARG A 92 2.05 1.24 -13.06
C ARG A 92 2.19 2.72 -12.76
N GLY A 93 2.10 3.11 -11.50
CA GLY A 93 2.19 4.50 -11.06
C GLY A 93 2.59 4.58 -9.60
N TYR A 94 2.61 5.78 -9.05
CA TYR A 94 3.09 6.02 -7.70
C TYR A 94 2.06 5.64 -6.63
N VAL A 95 2.55 5.07 -5.54
CA VAL A 95 1.80 4.91 -4.30
C VAL A 95 2.27 5.98 -3.31
N GLU A 96 1.37 6.89 -2.96
CA GLU A 96 1.66 8.00 -2.05
C GLU A 96 1.06 7.76 -0.68
N VAL A 97 1.84 7.98 0.39
CA VAL A 97 1.29 8.07 1.74
C VAL A 97 0.90 9.52 2.03
N ALA A 98 -0.38 9.79 2.26
CA ALA A 98 -0.82 11.12 2.68
C ALA A 98 -0.71 11.28 4.20
N GLY A 99 -0.23 12.43 4.67
CA GLY A 99 -0.01 12.68 6.09
C GLY A 99 1.32 12.09 6.60
N PRO A 100 1.36 11.53 7.83
CA PRO A 100 2.59 10.98 8.40
C PRO A 100 3.24 9.89 7.52
N ARG A 101 4.55 10.03 7.29
CA ARG A 101 5.41 9.08 6.55
C ARG A 101 5.31 7.68 7.16
N ALA A 102 5.26 6.65 6.32
CA ALA A 102 5.15 5.25 6.75
C ALA A 102 5.96 4.30 5.85
N GLU A 103 6.16 3.07 6.31
CA GLU A 103 6.54 1.95 5.45
C GLU A 103 5.33 1.45 4.67
N VAL A 104 5.53 1.05 3.42
CA VAL A 104 4.47 0.52 2.56
C VAL A 104 4.83 -0.89 2.13
N VAL A 105 3.91 -1.82 2.35
CA VAL A 105 4.01 -3.20 1.85
C VAL A 105 2.92 -3.42 0.82
N VAL A 106 3.28 -3.98 -0.33
CA VAL A 106 2.34 -4.53 -1.32
C VAL A 106 2.62 -6.03 -1.42
N ALA A 107 1.68 -6.83 -0.92
CA ALA A 107 1.78 -8.27 -0.83
C ALA A 107 0.73 -8.93 -1.73
N ASN A 108 1.16 -9.69 -2.72
CA ASN A 108 0.27 -10.49 -3.56
C ASN A 108 0.92 -11.83 -3.91
N PRO A 109 0.50 -12.94 -3.27
CA PRO A 109 1.03 -14.27 -3.56
C PRO A 109 0.90 -14.77 -5.00
N ASN A 110 -0.01 -14.17 -5.77
CA ASN A 110 -0.23 -14.55 -7.18
C ASN A 110 0.69 -13.81 -8.14
N GLY A 111 1.44 -12.83 -7.66
CA GLY A 111 2.45 -12.11 -8.43
C GLY A 111 2.26 -10.60 -8.47
N LEU A 112 3.34 -9.93 -8.86
CA LEU A 112 3.46 -8.49 -8.97
C LEU A 112 4.12 -8.14 -10.31
N ILE A 113 3.53 -7.19 -11.03
CA ILE A 113 4.10 -6.63 -12.25
C ILE A 113 4.30 -5.14 -12.00
N VAL A 114 5.54 -4.66 -12.09
CA VAL A 114 5.89 -3.25 -11.93
C VAL A 114 6.32 -2.68 -13.28
N ASP A 115 5.66 -1.61 -13.71
CA ASP A 115 5.90 -0.94 -15.00
C ASP A 115 5.64 0.56 -14.85
N GLY A 116 6.62 1.30 -14.34
CA GLY A 116 6.51 2.72 -13.97
C GLY A 116 6.04 2.95 -12.54
N GLY A 117 6.16 1.95 -11.67
CA GLY A 117 5.79 2.05 -10.25
C GLY A 117 6.76 2.93 -9.46
N GLY A 118 6.29 3.52 -8.37
CA GLY A 118 7.13 4.29 -7.44
C GLY A 118 6.40 4.60 -6.14
N PHE A 119 7.08 5.28 -5.21
CA PHE A 119 6.53 5.60 -3.90
C PHE A 119 6.77 7.06 -3.52
N ILE A 120 5.79 7.68 -2.87
CA ILE A 120 5.88 9.07 -2.38
C ILE A 120 5.62 9.06 -0.88
N ASN A 121 6.40 9.87 -0.13
CA ASN A 121 6.31 9.98 1.33
C ASN A 121 6.37 8.61 2.05
N THR A 122 7.24 7.73 1.55
CA THR A 122 7.44 6.37 2.05
C THR A 122 8.86 6.24 2.58
N SER A 123 9.06 5.64 3.76
CA SER A 123 10.40 5.37 4.29
C SER A 123 11.02 4.14 3.65
N ARG A 124 10.25 3.06 3.62
CA ARG A 124 10.63 1.79 3.02
C ARG A 124 9.46 1.20 2.26
N ALA A 125 9.73 0.70 1.07
CA ALA A 125 8.76 -0.02 0.27
C ALA A 125 9.12 -1.50 0.17
N ILE A 126 8.16 -2.37 0.42
CA ILE A 126 8.31 -3.83 0.27
C ILE A 126 7.30 -4.31 -0.76
N LEU A 127 7.81 -4.85 -1.87
CA LEU A 127 7.01 -5.54 -2.89
C LEU A 127 7.26 -7.04 -2.72
N THR A 128 6.20 -7.81 -2.44
CA THR A 128 6.36 -9.22 -2.08
C THR A 128 5.29 -10.12 -2.67
N THR A 129 5.69 -11.32 -3.08
CA THR A 129 4.78 -12.45 -3.35
C THR A 129 4.58 -13.34 -2.12
N GLY A 130 5.10 -12.92 -0.97
CA GLY A 130 4.87 -13.60 0.30
C GLY A 130 3.58 -13.16 0.99
N THR A 131 2.99 -14.08 1.73
CA THR A 131 1.93 -13.76 2.69
C THR A 131 2.55 -13.10 3.94
N PRO A 132 2.08 -11.91 4.38
CA PRO A 132 2.56 -11.27 5.59
C PRO A 132 2.26 -12.10 6.85
N ASN A 133 3.24 -12.21 7.74
CA ASN A 133 3.12 -12.88 9.04
C ASN A 133 2.99 -11.84 10.16
N PHE A 134 2.12 -12.09 11.14
CA PHE A 134 1.86 -11.15 12.24
C PHE A 134 2.08 -11.78 13.61
N GLY A 135 2.68 -11.01 14.52
CA GLY A 135 2.80 -11.37 15.92
C GLY A 135 1.51 -11.12 16.72
N PRO A 136 1.45 -11.56 17.99
CA PRO A 136 0.25 -11.45 18.83
C PRO A 136 -0.27 -10.02 19.04
N ASN A 137 0.61 -9.02 18.98
CA ASN A 137 0.28 -7.59 19.11
C ASN A 137 -0.07 -6.92 17.76
N GLY A 138 -0.13 -7.69 16.67
CA GLY A 138 -0.34 -7.20 15.31
C GLY A 138 0.89 -6.53 14.69
N SER A 139 2.10 -6.82 15.19
CA SER A 139 3.36 -6.43 14.53
C SER A 139 3.60 -7.28 13.28
N LEU A 140 4.15 -6.69 12.22
CA LEU A 140 4.61 -7.42 11.04
C LEU A 140 5.94 -8.10 11.37
N THR A 141 5.97 -9.43 11.34
CA THR A 141 7.14 -10.23 11.77
C THR A 141 7.91 -10.85 10.60
N GLY A 142 7.34 -10.87 9.41
CA GLY A 142 8.01 -11.37 8.21
C GLY A 142 7.03 -11.72 7.10
N PHE A 143 7.50 -12.51 6.13
CA PHE A 143 6.73 -12.96 4.99
C PHE A 143 6.97 -14.45 4.73
N THR A 144 5.91 -15.17 4.40
CA THR A 144 5.99 -16.56 3.94
C THR A 144 5.86 -16.58 2.42
N VAL A 145 6.97 -16.82 1.71
CA VAL A 145 7.01 -16.85 0.23
C VAL A 145 6.87 -18.29 -0.25
N SER A 146 5.74 -18.61 -0.87
CA SER A 146 5.44 -19.97 -1.40
C SER A 146 5.48 -20.05 -2.92
N GLY A 147 5.35 -18.93 -3.63
CA GLY A 147 5.32 -18.86 -5.09
C GLY A 147 5.06 -17.43 -5.59
N GLY A 148 4.55 -17.33 -6.81
CA GLY A 148 4.27 -16.05 -7.47
C GLY A 148 5.52 -15.36 -8.01
N ASN A 149 5.37 -14.67 -9.14
CA ASN A 149 6.47 -13.96 -9.79
C ASN A 149 6.39 -12.46 -9.50
N LEU A 150 7.53 -11.84 -9.22
CA LEU A 150 7.68 -10.40 -9.18
C LEU A 150 8.49 -9.97 -10.41
N VAL A 151 7.86 -9.25 -11.32
CA VAL A 151 8.46 -8.78 -12.57
C VAL A 151 8.54 -7.26 -12.56
N VAL A 152 9.73 -6.71 -12.72
CA VAL A 152 9.94 -5.29 -13.03
C VAL A 152 10.25 -5.19 -14.52
N GLN A 153 9.48 -4.40 -15.25
CA GLN A 153 9.57 -4.30 -16.71
C GLN A 153 9.26 -2.88 -17.19
N GLY A 154 9.41 -2.64 -18.50
CA GLY A 154 9.01 -1.39 -19.12
C GLY A 154 9.66 -0.16 -18.48
N ALA A 155 8.84 0.76 -17.96
CA ALA A 155 9.32 1.97 -17.29
C ALA A 155 9.98 1.71 -15.92
N GLY A 156 10.00 0.46 -15.46
CA GLY A 156 10.76 0.02 -14.30
C GLY A 156 10.10 0.39 -12.96
N LEU A 157 10.93 0.46 -11.92
CA LEU A 157 10.56 0.85 -10.56
C LEU A 157 11.40 2.06 -10.15
N ASN A 158 10.75 3.19 -9.82
CA ASN A 158 11.45 4.32 -9.23
C ASN A 158 11.54 4.16 -7.70
N ALA A 159 12.76 3.96 -7.21
CA ALA A 159 13.09 3.93 -5.79
C ALA A 159 14.13 4.99 -5.39
N ALA A 160 14.39 5.99 -6.24
CA ALA A 160 15.45 6.97 -6.01
C ALA A 160 15.16 7.94 -4.85
N ASN A 161 13.90 8.05 -4.43
CA ASN A 161 13.42 9.00 -3.42
C ASN A 161 12.93 8.33 -2.12
N ILE A 162 13.24 7.05 -1.91
CA ILE A 162 12.93 6.30 -0.69
C ILE A 162 14.21 5.69 -0.11
N ASP A 163 14.24 5.47 1.19
CA ASP A 163 15.46 5.07 1.90
C ASP A 163 15.84 3.61 1.58
N GLN A 164 14.82 2.77 1.34
CA GLN A 164 15.00 1.35 1.05
C GLN A 164 13.84 0.80 0.21
N VAL A 165 14.17 -0.11 -0.71
CA VAL A 165 13.20 -0.96 -1.40
C VAL A 165 13.60 -2.43 -1.28
N ASP A 166 12.64 -3.27 -0.92
CA ASP A 166 12.83 -4.73 -0.87
C ASP A 166 11.90 -5.42 -1.86
N LEU A 167 12.46 -6.30 -2.68
CA LEU A 167 11.74 -7.17 -3.60
C LEU A 167 11.85 -8.61 -3.08
N LEU A 168 10.73 -9.19 -2.66
CA LEU A 168 10.68 -10.50 -2.02
C LEU A 168 9.81 -11.44 -2.87
N ALA A 169 10.44 -12.33 -3.63
CA ALA A 169 9.74 -13.33 -4.43
C ALA A 169 10.51 -14.65 -4.44
N ARG A 170 9.85 -15.70 -4.91
CA ARG A 170 10.52 -16.98 -5.13
C ARG A 170 11.36 -16.90 -6.42
N ALA A 171 12.55 -17.48 -6.39
CA ALA A 171 13.41 -17.65 -7.56
C ALA A 171 12.85 -18.69 -8.54
#